data_AF-A0A7X8PFH3-F1
#
_entry.id   AF-A0A7X8PFH3-F1
#
_cell.length_a   1.000
_cell.length_b   1.000
_cell.length_c   1.000
_cell.angle_alpha   90.00
_cell.angle_beta   90.00
_cell.angle_gamma   90.00
#
_symmetry.space_group_name_H-M   'P 1'
#
loop_
_entity.id
_entity.type
_entity.pdbx_description
1 polymer ?
#
loop_
_entity_poly.entity_id
_entity_poly.type
_entity_poly.pdbx_seq_one_letter_code
_entity_poly.pdbx_strand_id
1 'polypeptide(L)'
;MSQQSTEQTESPDLDTVLAALRRDYTKLGPRIRELQHEVLCECTGVTLRLHFPAFRQGKTTVHELVELTWLHLTPFALTRKEIDAVRALQSTLPFDDFLVKTTQLNDAAAKLFIKAHKATNRNGEAGELLLYLLTEWILGAPQVIAKMTLKTNPQMPVHGADGVHVRYCPETARLFLYWGESKMYGDVGAAITSAAKSIAKSLEPDELDHELQLVQRNIDFTGLGTEGKEALLRYLDPHEEEYNERKDVITCLIGFDFDGFQKASAAGDQGAEDAFRALAKEHLEAVAPKVAAALEAAGLESQDVELFFFPLPAVQEFRDLFQARIGWLP
;
A
#
# COMPACT_ATOMS: atom_id res chain seq x y z
N MET A 1 -2.55 23.92 51.91
CA MET A 1 -3.26 23.11 50.88
C MET A 1 -3.20 23.89 49.60
N SER A 2 -2.18 23.63 48.78
CA SER A 2 -2.03 24.27 47.48
C SER A 2 -2.21 23.17 46.44
N GLN A 3 -3.41 23.07 45.89
CA GLN A 3 -3.64 22.24 44.71
C GLN A 3 -2.97 22.96 43.54
N GLN A 4 -1.85 22.42 43.07
CA GLN A 4 -1.36 22.71 41.74
C GLN A 4 -2.29 22.01 40.76
N SER A 5 -3.07 22.82 40.04
CA SER A 5 -3.74 22.40 38.82
C SER A 5 -2.66 22.09 37.80
N THR A 6 -2.42 20.80 37.55
CA THR A 6 -1.69 20.35 36.37
C THR A 6 -2.50 20.74 35.15
N GLU A 7 -2.04 21.76 34.43
CA GLU A 7 -2.42 21.96 33.02
C GLU A 7 -1.99 20.70 32.26
N GLN A 8 -2.95 19.82 32.00
CA GLN A 8 -2.79 18.81 30.96
C GLN A 8 -2.69 19.59 29.64
N THR A 9 -1.47 19.74 29.15
CA THR A 9 -1.24 20.17 27.77
C THR A 9 -1.97 19.15 26.90
N GLU A 10 -3.05 19.56 26.22
CA GLU A 10 -3.75 18.70 25.27
C GLU A 10 -2.70 18.21 24.26
N SER A 11 -2.36 16.92 24.33
CA SER A 11 -1.59 16.25 23.27
C SER A 11 -2.26 16.57 21.94
N PRO A 12 -1.51 16.89 20.87
CA PRO A 12 -2.12 17.11 19.56
C PRO A 12 -3.03 15.94 19.24
N ASP A 13 -4.20 16.24 18.68
CA ASP A 13 -5.09 15.22 18.18
C ASP A 13 -4.39 14.46 17.05
N LEU A 14 -3.88 13.28 17.36
CA LEU A 14 -3.16 12.41 16.44
C LEU A 14 -4.02 12.08 15.21
N ASP A 15 -5.36 12.07 15.35
CA ASP A 15 -6.28 11.94 14.22
C ASP A 15 -6.11 13.12 13.25
N THR A 16 -6.22 14.36 13.74
CA THR A 16 -6.03 15.57 12.93
C THR A 16 -4.66 15.59 12.24
N VAL A 17 -3.59 15.25 12.98
CA VAL A 17 -2.23 15.27 12.43
C VAL A 17 -2.05 14.22 11.33
N LEU A 18 -2.52 12.99 11.52
CA LEU A 18 -2.43 11.94 10.51
C LEU A 18 -3.40 12.20 9.34
N ALA A 19 -4.58 12.77 9.60
CA ALA A 19 -5.53 13.17 8.56
C ALA A 19 -4.91 14.21 7.61
N ALA A 20 -4.11 15.15 8.12
CA ALA A 20 -3.39 16.13 7.30
C ALA A 20 -2.34 15.49 6.36
N LEU A 21 -1.90 14.25 6.63
CA LEU A 21 -0.98 13.52 5.76
C LEU A 21 -1.69 12.80 4.61
N ARG A 22 -3.01 12.63 4.65
CA ARG A 22 -3.77 11.92 3.62
C ARG A 22 -3.70 12.65 2.29
N ARG A 23 -3.62 11.88 1.20
CA ARG A 23 -3.64 12.38 -0.17
C ARG A 23 -4.97 12.01 -0.83
N ASP A 24 -5.42 12.84 -1.76
CA ASP A 24 -6.61 12.57 -2.55
C ASP A 24 -6.28 11.67 -3.74
N TYR A 25 -6.77 10.42 -3.67
CA TYR A 25 -6.64 9.42 -4.74
C TYR A 25 -7.98 9.14 -5.46
N THR A 26 -9.01 9.97 -5.26
CA THR A 26 -10.32 9.78 -5.93
C THR A 26 -10.20 9.73 -7.46
N LYS A 27 -9.16 10.35 -8.02
CA LYS A 27 -8.83 10.29 -9.46
C LYS A 27 -8.45 8.90 -9.97
N LEU A 28 -8.17 7.93 -9.09
CA LEU A 28 -7.97 6.52 -9.43
C LEU A 28 -9.29 5.78 -9.70
N GLY A 29 -10.42 6.28 -9.18
CA GLY A 29 -11.74 5.63 -9.29
C GLY A 29 -12.23 5.31 -10.71
N PRO A 30 -11.89 6.11 -11.75
CA PRO A 30 -12.17 5.73 -13.14
C PRO A 30 -11.37 4.52 -13.66
N ARG A 31 -10.29 4.12 -12.98
CA ARG A 31 -9.39 3.03 -13.39
C ARG A 31 -9.43 1.82 -12.47
N ILE A 32 -9.73 2.00 -11.19
CA ILE A 32 -9.86 0.92 -10.22
C ILE A 32 -11.33 0.84 -9.80
N ARG A 33 -11.96 -0.29 -10.09
CA ARG A 33 -13.30 -0.65 -9.65
C ARG A 33 -13.20 -1.53 -8.42
N GLU A 34 -14.24 -1.52 -7.60
CA GLU A 34 -14.37 -2.40 -6.45
C GLU A 34 -15.57 -3.33 -6.60
N LEU A 35 -15.47 -4.53 -6.06
CA LEU A 35 -16.62 -5.32 -5.64
C LEU A 35 -16.84 -5.06 -4.15
N GLN A 36 -18.09 -4.81 -3.74
CA GLN A 36 -18.40 -4.54 -2.33
C GLN A 36 -17.99 -5.73 -1.44
N HIS A 37 -17.79 -5.52 -0.14
CA HIS A 37 -17.41 -6.55 0.84
C HIS A 37 -18.53 -7.58 1.06
N GLU A 38 -18.89 -8.32 0.01
CA GLU A 38 -19.96 -9.30 -0.03
C GLU A 38 -19.47 -10.72 0.31
N VAL A 39 -18.17 -10.97 0.15
CA VAL A 39 -17.54 -12.26 0.44
C VAL A 39 -16.72 -12.14 1.71
N LEU A 40 -17.00 -13.01 2.68
CA LEU A 40 -16.33 -13.04 3.97
C LEU A 40 -15.27 -14.14 4.03
N CYS A 41 -14.23 -13.90 4.82
CA CYS A 41 -13.27 -14.92 5.20
C CYS A 41 -13.74 -15.62 6.49
N GLU A 42 -13.40 -16.90 6.66
CA GLU A 42 -13.67 -17.64 7.89
C GLU A 42 -12.77 -17.17 9.06
N CYS A 43 -11.54 -16.70 8.75
CA CYS A 43 -10.67 -16.06 9.73
C CYS A 43 -11.20 -14.66 10.08
N THR A 44 -11.56 -14.44 11.35
CA THR A 44 -12.28 -13.23 11.80
C THR A 44 -11.48 -11.94 11.69
N GLY A 45 -10.14 -12.01 11.70
CA GLY A 45 -9.26 -10.85 11.51
C GLY A 45 -9.03 -10.48 10.04
N VAL A 46 -9.57 -11.24 9.09
CA VAL A 46 -9.25 -11.10 7.66
C VAL A 46 -10.39 -10.45 6.91
N THR A 47 -10.10 -9.31 6.28
CA THR A 47 -11.02 -8.63 5.36
C THR A 47 -10.58 -8.87 3.92
N LEU A 48 -11.48 -9.43 3.10
CA LEU A 48 -11.25 -9.64 1.67
C LEU A 48 -11.77 -8.42 0.89
N ARG A 49 -10.89 -7.80 0.10
CA ARG A 49 -11.23 -6.63 -0.73
C ARG A 49 -10.91 -6.92 -2.17
N LEU A 50 -11.91 -6.97 -3.04
CA LEU A 50 -11.68 -7.22 -4.45
C LEU A 50 -11.74 -5.92 -5.25
N HIS A 51 -10.63 -5.61 -5.91
CA HIS A 51 -10.48 -4.46 -6.78
C HIS A 51 -9.98 -4.89 -8.14
N PHE A 52 -10.35 -4.19 -9.21
CA PHE A 52 -10.01 -4.61 -10.56
C PHE A 52 -9.93 -3.43 -11.53
N PRO A 53 -9.18 -3.56 -12.64
CA PRO A 53 -9.12 -2.53 -13.67
C PRO A 53 -10.48 -2.33 -14.36
N ALA A 54 -10.83 -1.07 -14.63
CA ALA A 54 -12.08 -0.72 -15.32
C ALA A 54 -12.13 -1.20 -16.78
N PHE A 55 -13.33 -1.24 -17.35
CA PHE A 55 -13.57 -1.60 -18.75
C PHE A 55 -13.87 -0.38 -19.64
N ARG A 56 -13.54 -0.48 -20.93
CA ARG A 56 -13.96 0.41 -22.02
C ARG A 56 -14.13 -0.41 -23.29
N GLN A 57 -15.29 -0.33 -23.95
CA GLN A 57 -15.56 -1.10 -25.18
C GLN A 57 -15.37 -2.60 -24.99
N GLY A 58 -15.85 -3.11 -23.85
CA GLY A 58 -15.77 -4.52 -23.48
C GLY A 58 -14.36 -5.01 -23.16
N LYS A 59 -13.34 -4.13 -23.15
CA LYS A 59 -11.94 -4.48 -22.85
C LYS A 59 -11.48 -3.80 -21.57
N THR A 60 -10.61 -4.47 -20.83
CA THR A 60 -9.96 -3.90 -19.65
C THR A 60 -9.04 -2.71 -20.00
N THR A 61 -8.87 -1.78 -19.06
CA THR A 61 -8.07 -0.55 -19.22
C THR A 61 -6.79 -0.59 -18.37
N VAL A 62 -6.16 -1.77 -18.29
CA VAL A 62 -4.90 -1.99 -17.54
C VAL A 62 -3.80 -1.03 -17.99
N HIS A 63 -3.69 -0.76 -19.28
CA HIS A 63 -2.70 0.20 -19.78
C HIS A 63 -2.92 1.59 -19.19
N GLU A 64 -4.15 2.09 -19.20
CA GLU A 64 -4.47 3.39 -18.60
C GLU A 64 -4.36 3.39 -17.08
N LEU A 65 -4.60 2.25 -16.42
CA LEU A 65 -4.32 2.09 -14.99
C LEU A 65 -2.83 2.31 -14.72
N VAL A 66 -1.94 1.64 -15.45
CA VAL A 66 -0.49 1.79 -15.28
C VAL A 66 -0.03 3.23 -15.54
N GLU A 67 -0.56 3.88 -16.58
CA GLU A 67 -0.25 5.28 -16.87
C GLU A 67 -0.62 6.21 -15.71
N LEU A 68 -1.71 5.91 -15.01
CA LEU A 68 -2.20 6.71 -13.89
C LEU A 68 -1.46 6.38 -12.59
N THR A 69 -1.26 5.10 -12.25
CA THR A 69 -0.53 4.71 -11.03
C THR A 69 0.91 5.21 -11.05
N TRP A 70 1.55 5.22 -12.23
CA TRP A 70 2.87 5.80 -12.46
C TRP A 70 3.00 7.24 -11.94
N LEU A 71 1.94 8.05 -12.01
CA LEU A 71 1.99 9.45 -11.56
C LEU A 71 2.12 9.59 -10.04
N HIS A 72 1.97 8.50 -9.29
CA HIS A 72 2.09 8.44 -7.84
C HIS A 72 3.41 7.82 -7.36
N LEU A 73 4.39 7.70 -8.25
CA LEU A 73 5.71 7.17 -7.92
C LEU A 73 6.44 8.02 -6.87
N THR A 74 6.41 9.34 -7.04
CA THR A 74 7.09 10.29 -6.14
C THR A 74 6.63 10.14 -4.68
N PRO A 75 5.33 10.19 -4.36
CA PRO A 75 4.87 10.05 -2.98
C PRO A 75 5.02 8.65 -2.39
N PHE A 76 5.13 7.61 -3.21
CA PHE A 76 5.43 6.25 -2.76
C PHE A 76 6.92 6.07 -2.41
N ALA A 77 7.81 6.61 -3.25
CA ALA A 77 9.24 6.30 -3.20
C ALA A 77 10.06 7.26 -2.35
N LEU A 78 9.64 8.53 -2.23
CA LEU A 78 10.41 9.57 -1.53
C LEU A 78 9.79 9.95 -0.19
N THR A 79 10.61 10.47 0.71
CA THR A 79 10.14 10.93 2.00
C THR A 79 9.25 12.17 1.86
N ARG A 80 8.32 12.36 2.80
CA ARG A 80 7.49 13.57 2.84
C ARG A 80 8.35 14.82 3.00
N LYS A 81 9.43 14.74 3.77
CA LYS A 81 10.40 15.84 3.93
C LYS A 81 10.97 16.32 2.60
N GLU A 82 11.37 15.41 1.70
CA GLU A 82 11.88 15.76 0.37
C GLU A 82 10.81 16.41 -0.50
N ILE A 83 9.60 15.85 -0.50
CA ILE A 83 8.46 16.36 -1.27
C ILE A 83 8.06 17.75 -0.77
N ASP A 84 8.02 17.95 0.54
CA ASP A 84 7.63 19.19 1.20
C ASP A 84 8.68 20.28 0.98
N ALA A 85 9.97 19.92 0.96
CA ALA A 85 11.05 20.85 0.63
C ALA A 85 10.88 21.42 -0.78
N VAL A 86 10.49 20.59 -1.77
CA VAL A 86 10.18 21.08 -3.12
C VAL A 86 8.87 21.88 -3.14
N ARG A 87 7.82 21.41 -2.45
CA ARG A 87 6.53 22.13 -2.37
C ARG A 87 6.69 23.55 -1.81
N ALA A 88 7.52 23.73 -0.79
CA ALA A 88 7.77 25.03 -0.18
C ALA A 88 8.41 26.05 -1.15
N LEU A 89 9.05 25.59 -2.22
CA LEU A 89 9.64 26.46 -3.25
C LEU A 89 8.58 27.06 -4.19
N GLN A 90 7.35 26.54 -4.21
CA GLN A 90 6.30 27.00 -5.13
C GLN A 90 5.99 28.50 -5.00
N SER A 91 6.05 29.05 -3.78
CA SER A 91 5.77 30.46 -3.50
C SER A 91 6.97 31.38 -3.71
N THR A 92 8.16 30.84 -3.96
CA THR A 92 9.42 31.59 -4.02
C THR A 92 10.12 31.53 -5.37
N LEU A 93 9.93 30.45 -6.13
CA LEU A 93 10.53 30.28 -7.45
C LEU A 93 9.60 30.76 -8.57
N PRO A 94 10.16 31.28 -9.68
CA PRO A 94 9.44 31.37 -10.95
C PRO A 94 8.87 30.01 -11.36
N PHE A 95 7.73 30.02 -12.06
CA PHE A 95 7.01 28.80 -12.46
C PHE A 95 7.89 27.80 -13.22
N ASP A 96 8.72 28.29 -14.15
CA ASP A 96 9.58 27.42 -14.96
C ASP A 96 10.67 26.74 -14.11
N ASP A 97 11.25 27.45 -13.14
CA ASP A 97 12.25 26.88 -12.22
C ASP A 97 11.61 25.85 -11.27
N PHE A 98 10.38 26.12 -10.82
CA PHE A 98 9.61 25.16 -10.02
C PHE A 98 9.28 23.89 -10.82
N LEU A 99 8.95 24.02 -12.11
CA LEU A 99 8.72 22.89 -13.00
C LEU A 99 9.99 22.02 -13.16
N VAL A 100 11.17 22.64 -13.23
CA VAL A 100 12.44 21.92 -13.23
C VAL A 100 12.62 21.13 -11.92
N LYS A 101 12.32 21.75 -10.76
CA LYS A 101 12.45 21.06 -9.45
C LYS A 101 11.50 19.89 -9.29
N THR A 102 10.25 20.01 -9.73
CA THR A 102 9.28 18.90 -9.70
C THR A 102 9.68 17.77 -10.65
N THR A 103 10.24 18.09 -11.82
CA THR A 103 10.78 17.10 -12.77
C THR A 103 11.97 16.34 -12.17
N GLN A 104 12.90 17.04 -11.51
CA GLN A 104 14.05 16.43 -10.82
C GLN A 104 13.60 15.48 -9.71
N LEU A 105 12.55 15.86 -8.97
CA LEU A 105 11.98 15.02 -7.91
C LEU A 105 11.41 13.70 -8.48
N ASN A 106 10.69 13.77 -9.60
CA ASN A 106 10.15 12.59 -10.26
C ASN A 106 11.25 11.67 -10.82
N ASP A 107 12.32 12.24 -11.39
CA ASP A 107 13.48 11.47 -11.86
C ASP A 107 14.23 10.80 -10.69
N ALA A 108 14.36 11.48 -9.55
CA ALA A 108 14.93 10.90 -8.33
C ALA A 108 14.12 9.69 -7.84
N ALA A 109 12.79 9.81 -7.80
CA ALA A 109 11.91 8.71 -7.44
C ALA A 109 12.06 7.52 -8.41
N ALA A 110 12.06 7.78 -9.72
CA ALA A 110 12.19 6.73 -10.75
C ALA A 110 13.51 5.95 -10.67
N LYS A 111 14.58 6.58 -10.19
CA LYS A 111 15.89 5.94 -10.02
C LYS A 111 15.98 4.97 -8.85
N LEU A 112 15.04 5.00 -7.90
CA LEU A 112 15.00 4.08 -6.75
C LEU A 112 14.43 2.70 -7.11
N PHE A 113 13.78 2.59 -8.26
CA PHE A 113 13.17 1.36 -8.75
C PHE A 113 14.22 0.44 -9.37
N ILE A 114 14.06 -0.86 -9.12
CA ILE A 114 14.86 -1.91 -9.74
C ILE A 114 14.52 -1.92 -11.22
N LYS A 115 15.53 -1.64 -12.04
CA LYS A 115 15.42 -1.83 -13.47
C LYS A 115 15.65 -3.31 -13.77
N ALA A 116 14.62 -4.00 -14.26
CA ALA A 116 14.77 -5.40 -14.63
C ALA A 116 15.51 -5.54 -15.97
N HIS A 117 16.24 -6.65 -16.15
CA HIS A 117 16.57 -7.13 -17.49
C HIS A 117 15.31 -7.70 -18.14
N LYS A 118 15.11 -7.40 -19.43
CA LYS A 118 14.00 -7.94 -20.23
C LYS A 118 13.89 -9.47 -20.17
N ALA A 119 15.01 -10.17 -19.94
CA ALA A 119 15.08 -11.62 -19.93
C ALA A 119 14.61 -12.29 -18.62
N THR A 120 14.63 -11.59 -17.47
CA THR A 120 14.38 -12.23 -16.15
C THR A 120 13.11 -11.71 -15.45
N ASN A 121 12.48 -10.66 -15.99
CA ASN A 121 11.39 -9.84 -15.44
C ASN A 121 10.74 -10.30 -14.11
N ARG A 122 11.49 -10.20 -13.01
CA ARG A 122 10.99 -10.35 -11.63
C ARG A 122 10.92 -8.98 -10.97
N ASN A 123 10.00 -8.13 -11.43
CA ASN A 123 9.71 -6.88 -10.74
C ASN A 123 8.44 -7.01 -9.88
N GLY A 124 8.61 -6.88 -8.56
CA GLY A 124 7.53 -6.82 -7.57
C GLY A 124 7.01 -5.40 -7.31
N GLU A 125 7.78 -4.37 -7.67
CA GLU A 125 7.54 -2.97 -7.30
C GLU A 125 6.23 -2.41 -7.89
N ALA A 126 5.78 -2.93 -9.03
CA ALA A 126 4.48 -2.57 -9.59
C ALA A 126 3.31 -2.96 -8.66
N GLY A 127 3.42 -4.11 -8.02
CA GLY A 127 2.45 -4.58 -7.03
C GLY A 127 2.54 -3.81 -5.72
N GLU A 128 3.75 -3.45 -5.29
CA GLU A 128 3.98 -2.64 -4.08
C GLU A 128 3.41 -1.22 -4.24
N LEU A 129 3.63 -0.57 -5.40
CA LEU A 129 3.03 0.73 -5.69
C LEU A 129 1.50 0.64 -5.68
N LEU A 130 0.92 -0.43 -6.24
CA LEU A 130 -0.53 -0.62 -6.21
C LEU A 130 -1.04 -0.84 -4.78
N LEU A 131 -0.35 -1.64 -3.97
CA LEU A 131 -0.67 -1.86 -2.56
C LEU A 131 -0.59 -0.55 -1.75
N TYR A 132 0.43 0.28 -1.98
CA TYR A 132 0.55 1.61 -1.39
C TYR A 132 -0.68 2.46 -1.67
N LEU A 133 -1.11 2.52 -2.94
CA LEU A 133 -2.27 3.33 -3.34
C LEU A 133 -3.55 2.82 -2.69
N LEU A 134 -3.76 1.50 -2.66
CA LEU A 134 -4.93 0.90 -2.02
C LEU A 134 -4.93 1.11 -0.50
N THR A 135 -3.76 1.01 0.14
CA THR A 135 -3.61 1.26 1.59
C THR A 135 -3.89 2.71 1.94
N GLU A 136 -3.32 3.68 1.21
CA GLU A 136 -3.60 5.10 1.50
C GLU A 136 -5.05 5.48 1.16
N TRP A 137 -5.56 5.01 0.02
CA TRP A 137 -6.86 5.45 -0.48
C TRP A 137 -8.03 4.76 0.21
N ILE A 138 -8.02 3.44 0.27
CA ILE A 138 -9.17 2.63 0.72
C ILE A 138 -9.20 2.54 2.24
N LEU A 139 -8.04 2.44 2.89
CA LEU A 139 -7.95 2.36 4.35
C LEU A 139 -7.77 3.74 4.99
N GLY A 140 -7.49 4.79 4.22
CA GLY A 140 -7.21 6.12 4.75
C GLY A 140 -5.95 6.15 5.61
N ALA A 141 -5.00 5.25 5.34
CA ALA A 141 -3.77 5.06 6.10
C ALA A 141 -2.57 5.68 5.37
N PRO A 142 -2.21 6.96 5.63
CA PRO A 142 -1.07 7.59 4.98
C PRO A 142 0.25 6.88 5.30
N GLN A 143 1.15 6.84 4.33
CA GLN A 143 2.52 6.39 4.53
C GLN A 143 3.28 7.42 5.38
N VAL A 144 3.98 6.92 6.40
CA VAL A 144 4.86 7.71 7.27
C VAL A 144 6.33 7.42 6.98
N ILE A 145 6.67 6.20 6.55
CA ILE A 145 8.04 5.84 6.17
C ILE A 145 8.04 5.29 4.74
N ALA A 146 8.88 5.86 3.86
CA ALA A 146 9.15 5.38 2.51
C ALA A 146 10.53 4.70 2.48
N LYS A 147 10.58 3.36 2.56
CA LYS A 147 11.86 2.63 2.70
C LYS A 147 12.68 2.57 1.42
N MET A 148 12.08 2.86 0.27
CA MET A 148 12.82 2.95 -0.99
C MET A 148 14.02 3.92 -0.90
N THR A 149 13.90 4.99 -0.12
CA THR A 149 15.00 5.95 0.12
C THR A 149 16.14 5.39 0.99
N LEU A 150 15.88 4.31 1.73
CA LEU A 150 16.84 3.68 2.64
C LEU A 150 17.70 2.62 1.94
N LYS A 151 17.39 2.28 0.67
CA LYS A 151 18.20 1.36 -0.14
C LYS A 151 19.60 1.95 -0.33
N THR A 152 20.63 1.21 0.09
CA THR A 152 22.03 1.54 -0.23
C THR A 152 22.39 1.18 -1.68
N ASN A 153 21.66 0.23 -2.28
CA ASN A 153 21.77 -0.18 -3.68
C ASN A 153 20.37 -0.26 -4.32
N PRO A 154 20.04 0.59 -5.32
CA PRO A 154 18.75 0.56 -6.00
C PRO A 154 18.42 -0.76 -6.71
N GLN A 155 19.43 -1.59 -7.00
CA GLN A 155 19.25 -2.91 -7.62
C GLN A 155 18.91 -4.03 -6.62
N MET A 156 18.90 -3.73 -5.32
CA MET A 156 18.47 -4.66 -4.29
C MET A 156 17.00 -4.42 -3.94
N PRO A 157 16.17 -5.47 -3.82
CA PRO A 157 14.85 -5.36 -3.21
C PRO A 157 14.95 -4.79 -1.79
N VAL A 158 13.94 -4.04 -1.35
CA VAL A 158 13.75 -3.82 0.09
C VAL A 158 13.39 -5.17 0.71
N HIS A 159 13.94 -5.45 1.87
CA HIS A 159 13.49 -6.57 2.69
C HIS A 159 12.40 -6.05 3.64
N GLY A 160 11.26 -6.74 3.70
CA GLY A 160 10.08 -6.26 4.42
C GLY A 160 9.26 -5.25 3.61
N ALA A 161 8.28 -4.60 4.24
CA ALA A 161 7.35 -3.68 3.58
C ALA A 161 8.07 -2.47 2.95
N ASP A 162 7.75 -2.10 1.70
CA ASP A 162 8.36 -0.94 1.02
C ASP A 162 8.00 0.40 1.68
N GLY A 163 6.91 0.43 2.46
CA GLY A 163 6.52 1.56 3.29
C GLY A 163 5.75 1.14 4.53
N VAL A 164 5.76 2.02 5.53
CA VAL A 164 4.96 1.85 6.76
C VAL A 164 3.85 2.89 6.73
N HIS A 165 2.62 2.44 6.90
CA HIS A 165 1.43 3.28 6.91
C HIS A 165 0.79 3.28 8.29
N VAL A 166 0.13 4.38 8.65
CA VAL A 166 -0.51 4.51 9.96
C VAL A 166 -1.91 5.09 9.84
N ARG A 167 -2.78 4.70 10.77
CA ARG A 167 -4.08 5.32 10.98
C ARG A 167 -4.39 5.34 12.46
N TYR A 168 -4.94 6.43 12.94
CA TYR A 168 -5.46 6.52 14.30
C TYR A 168 -6.99 6.42 14.28
N CYS A 169 -7.56 5.79 15.31
CA CYS A 169 -9.01 5.71 15.52
C CYS A 169 -9.34 6.41 16.85
N PRO A 170 -9.86 7.65 16.80
CA PRO A 170 -10.13 8.42 18.01
C PRO A 170 -11.23 7.77 18.88
N GLU A 171 -12.15 7.01 18.28
CA GLU A 171 -13.24 6.34 19.01
C GLU A 171 -12.74 5.22 19.93
N THR A 172 -11.63 4.57 19.56
CA THR A 172 -11.03 3.46 20.33
C THR A 172 -9.69 3.83 20.94
N ALA A 173 -9.17 5.02 20.67
CA ALA A 173 -7.83 5.48 21.02
C ALA A 173 -6.71 4.53 20.55
N ARG A 174 -6.89 3.91 19.38
CA ARG A 174 -5.95 2.92 18.83
C ARG A 174 -5.17 3.44 17.64
N LEU A 175 -3.88 3.11 17.62
CA LEU A 175 -3.01 3.34 16.47
C LEU A 175 -2.86 2.04 15.68
N PHE A 176 -3.23 2.07 14.42
CA PHE A 176 -3.00 0.98 13.47
C PHE A 176 -1.72 1.23 12.70
N LEU A 177 -0.75 0.33 12.80
CA LEU A 177 0.42 0.25 11.93
C LEU A 177 0.15 -0.78 10.87
N TYR A 178 0.35 -0.40 9.61
CA TYR A 178 0.11 -1.26 8.46
C TYR A 178 1.43 -1.67 7.82
N TRP A 179 1.64 -2.98 7.73
CA TRP A 179 2.80 -3.62 7.12
C TRP A 179 2.38 -4.23 5.77
N GLY A 180 2.97 -3.73 4.69
CA GLY A 180 2.61 -4.11 3.32
C GLY A 180 3.34 -5.34 2.81
N GLU A 181 2.63 -6.18 2.05
CA GLU A 181 3.18 -7.33 1.32
C GLU A 181 2.48 -7.52 -0.04
N SER A 182 3.24 -7.55 -1.15
CA SER A 182 2.65 -7.75 -2.49
C SER A 182 3.07 -9.06 -3.17
N LYS A 183 2.09 -9.91 -3.53
CA LYS A 183 2.28 -11.15 -4.28
C LYS A 183 1.58 -11.10 -5.63
N MET A 184 2.37 -10.92 -6.68
CA MET A 184 1.93 -10.92 -8.08
C MET A 184 2.31 -12.25 -8.76
N TYR A 185 1.37 -13.19 -8.92
CA TYR A 185 1.61 -14.51 -9.52
C TYR A 185 0.46 -14.85 -10.47
N GLY A 186 0.73 -15.47 -11.62
CA GLY A 186 -0.36 -15.89 -12.52
C GLY A 186 -1.38 -16.82 -11.84
N ASP A 187 -0.92 -17.70 -10.94
CA ASP A 187 -1.78 -18.57 -10.13
C ASP A 187 -2.12 -17.94 -8.77
N VAL A 188 -3.43 -17.82 -8.48
CA VAL A 188 -3.94 -17.23 -7.23
C VAL A 188 -3.60 -18.06 -5.99
N GLY A 189 -3.57 -19.39 -6.10
CA GLY A 189 -3.25 -20.28 -4.97
C GLY A 189 -1.78 -20.16 -4.55
N ALA A 190 -0.89 -20.04 -5.53
CA ALA A 190 0.53 -19.78 -5.32
C ALA A 190 0.75 -18.39 -4.71
N ALA A 191 0.02 -17.36 -5.16
CA ALA A 191 0.06 -16.03 -4.56
C ALA A 191 -0.35 -16.08 -3.08
N ILE A 192 -1.46 -16.74 -2.75
CA ILE A 192 -1.98 -16.87 -1.38
C ILE A 192 -0.98 -17.62 -0.48
N THR A 193 -0.45 -18.74 -0.96
CA THR A 193 0.52 -19.55 -0.19
C THR A 193 1.81 -18.76 0.07
N SER A 194 2.29 -18.04 -0.96
CA SER A 194 3.45 -17.15 -0.85
C SER A 194 3.20 -16.02 0.14
N ALA A 195 2.00 -15.42 0.11
CA ALA A 195 1.59 -14.34 1.00
C ALA A 195 1.54 -14.82 2.45
N ALA A 196 0.83 -15.91 2.76
CA ALA A 196 0.73 -16.45 4.12
C ALA A 196 2.10 -16.71 4.74
N LYS A 197 3.03 -17.30 3.97
CA LYS A 197 4.42 -17.50 4.41
C LYS A 197 5.17 -16.20 4.68
N SER A 198 5.01 -15.20 3.81
CA SER A 198 5.67 -13.90 3.95
C SER A 198 5.15 -13.14 5.16
N ILE A 199 3.84 -13.16 5.36
CA ILE A 199 3.16 -12.52 6.47
C ILE A 199 3.62 -13.14 7.79
N ALA A 200 3.59 -14.47 7.91
CA ALA A 200 4.07 -15.16 9.10
C ALA A 200 5.51 -14.80 9.44
N LYS A 201 6.39 -14.75 8.43
CA LYS A 201 7.78 -14.32 8.62
C LYS A 201 7.87 -12.86 9.10
N SER A 202 7.11 -11.95 8.51
CA SER A 202 7.15 -10.52 8.87
C SER A 202 6.68 -10.23 10.29
N LEU A 203 5.88 -11.13 10.86
CA LEU A 203 5.35 -11.04 12.23
C LEU A 203 6.22 -11.79 13.26
N GLU A 204 7.31 -12.42 12.85
CA GLU A 204 8.29 -12.97 13.79
C GLU A 204 8.85 -11.81 14.65
N PRO A 205 9.01 -11.98 15.98
CA PRO A 205 9.37 -10.89 16.88
C PRO A 205 10.61 -10.10 16.45
N ASP A 206 11.67 -10.78 16.01
CA ASP A 206 12.91 -10.13 15.56
C ASP A 206 12.70 -9.27 14.30
N GLU A 207 11.85 -9.72 13.36
CA GLU A 207 11.54 -8.99 12.13
C GLU A 207 10.67 -7.78 12.45
N LEU A 208 9.65 -7.93 13.29
CA LEU A 208 8.79 -6.82 13.70
C LEU A 208 9.54 -5.78 14.55
N ASP A 209 10.40 -6.21 15.47
CA ASP A 209 11.24 -5.30 16.26
C ASP A 209 12.21 -4.52 15.37
N HIS A 210 12.78 -5.16 14.35
CA HIS A 210 13.62 -4.49 13.37
C HIS A 210 12.85 -3.40 12.61
N GLU A 211 11.63 -3.72 12.18
CA GLU A 211 10.72 -2.82 11.48
C GLU A 211 10.33 -1.61 12.34
N LEU A 212 9.97 -1.82 13.60
CA LEU A 212 9.64 -0.75 14.55
C LEU A 212 10.84 0.17 14.81
N GLN A 213 12.04 -0.39 15.01
CA GLN A 213 13.25 0.41 15.17
C GLN A 213 13.54 1.27 13.93
N LEU A 214 13.27 0.75 12.74
CA LEU A 214 13.42 1.51 11.50
C LEU A 214 12.46 2.69 11.47
N VAL A 215 11.20 2.52 11.89
CA VAL A 215 10.23 3.62 12.01
C VAL A 215 10.73 4.67 13.00
N GLN A 216 11.14 4.26 14.21
CA GLN A 216 11.62 5.15 15.25
C GLN A 216 12.83 5.99 14.79
N ARG A 217 13.82 5.35 14.13
CA ARG A 217 15.03 6.04 13.65
C ARG A 217 14.76 7.03 12.51
N ASN A 218 13.68 6.81 11.76
CA ASN A 218 13.33 7.62 10.58
C ASN A 218 12.11 8.51 10.81
N ILE A 219 11.70 8.71 12.06
CA ILE A 219 10.53 9.52 12.45
C ILE A 219 10.60 10.96 11.91
N ASP A 220 11.80 11.49 11.68
CA ASP A 220 12.01 12.82 11.13
C ASP A 220 11.60 12.98 9.66
N PHE A 221 11.39 11.88 8.94
CA PHE A 221 11.02 11.86 7.53
C PHE A 221 9.51 11.74 7.29
N THR A 222 8.73 11.57 8.35
CA THR A 222 7.28 11.38 8.35
C THR A 222 6.48 12.62 7.95
N GLY A 223 7.12 13.79 7.89
CA GLY A 223 6.44 15.07 7.65
C GLY A 223 5.61 15.57 8.84
N LEU A 224 5.64 14.86 9.97
CA LEU A 224 4.98 15.26 11.21
C LEU A 224 5.70 16.46 11.86
N GLY A 225 4.93 17.32 12.54
CA GLY A 225 5.49 18.30 13.47
C GLY A 225 6.02 17.62 14.74
N THR A 226 6.76 18.36 15.59
CA THR A 226 7.36 17.83 16.82
C THR A 226 6.36 17.08 17.69
N GLU A 227 5.22 17.70 17.99
CA GLU A 227 4.20 17.10 18.86
C GLU A 227 3.59 15.82 18.25
N GLY A 228 3.37 15.81 16.92
CA GLY A 228 2.88 14.62 16.21
C GLY A 228 3.87 13.46 16.20
N LYS A 229 5.17 13.77 16.10
CA LYS A 229 6.24 12.76 16.22
C LYS A 229 6.28 12.18 17.63
N GLU A 230 6.25 13.02 18.65
CA GLU A 230 6.23 12.59 20.06
C GLU A 230 5.00 11.72 20.34
N ALA A 231 3.82 12.13 19.86
CA ALA A 231 2.60 11.35 20.00
C ALA A 231 2.71 9.98 19.31
N LEU A 232 3.20 9.91 18.08
CA LEU A 232 3.41 8.64 17.37
C LEU A 232 4.43 7.75 18.08
N LEU A 233 5.53 8.32 18.61
CA LEU A 233 6.57 7.57 19.30
C LEU A 233 6.08 6.89 20.59
N ARG A 234 5.10 7.47 21.31
CA ARG A 234 4.53 6.82 22.51
C ARG A 234 3.89 5.47 22.19
N TYR A 235 3.22 5.34 21.04
CA TYR A 235 2.67 4.05 20.59
C TYR A 235 3.74 3.05 20.13
N LEU A 236 5.00 3.47 19.99
CA LEU A 236 6.12 2.63 19.58
C LEU A 236 7.10 2.34 20.73
N ASP A 237 6.91 2.92 21.91
CA ASP A 237 7.79 2.76 23.07
C ASP A 237 7.18 1.77 24.08
N PRO A 238 7.80 0.59 24.33
CA PRO A 238 7.28 -0.39 25.27
C PRO A 238 7.26 0.08 26.75
N HIS A 239 7.76 1.28 27.04
CA HIS A 239 7.69 1.91 28.35
C HIS A 239 6.48 2.87 28.53
N GLU A 240 5.68 3.08 27.48
CA GLU A 240 4.48 3.92 27.49
C GLU A 240 3.19 3.08 27.50
N GLU A 241 2.10 3.61 28.05
CA GLU A 241 0.82 2.89 28.10
C GLU A 241 0.19 2.76 26.69
N GLU A 242 0.34 3.79 25.85
CA GLU A 242 -0.14 3.81 24.47
C GLU A 242 0.40 2.67 23.61
N TYR A 243 1.56 2.10 23.97
CA TYR A 243 2.11 0.92 23.31
C TYR A 243 1.12 -0.24 23.26
N ASN A 244 0.32 -0.41 24.33
CA ASN A 244 -0.68 -1.47 24.44
C ASN A 244 -1.89 -1.25 23.50
N GLU A 245 -2.10 -0.02 23.01
CA GLU A 245 -3.17 0.35 22.09
C GLU A 245 -2.70 0.44 20.63
N ARG A 246 -1.48 -0.04 20.34
CA ARG A 246 -1.01 -0.29 18.98
C ARG A 246 -1.62 -1.58 18.42
N LYS A 247 -2.00 -1.54 17.15
CA LYS A 247 -2.42 -2.70 16.36
C LYS A 247 -1.54 -2.85 15.13
N ASP A 248 -0.83 -3.96 15.06
CA ASP A 248 -0.06 -4.36 13.89
C ASP A 248 -1.01 -5.07 12.92
N VAL A 249 -1.31 -4.41 11.79
CA VAL A 249 -2.21 -4.89 10.73
C VAL A 249 -1.40 -5.16 9.48
N ILE A 250 -1.73 -6.22 8.77
CA ILE A 250 -1.09 -6.55 7.50
C ILE A 250 -1.95 -6.01 6.37
N THR A 251 -1.36 -5.29 5.41
CA THR A 251 -2.00 -5.10 4.10
C THR A 251 -1.32 -6.00 3.10
N CYS A 252 -2.09 -6.78 2.34
CA CYS A 252 -1.51 -7.68 1.37
C CYS A 252 -2.22 -7.61 0.02
N LEU A 253 -1.44 -7.47 -1.07
CA LEU A 253 -1.96 -7.53 -2.43
C LEU A 253 -1.76 -8.93 -3.00
N ILE A 254 -2.84 -9.52 -3.49
CA ILE A 254 -2.87 -10.77 -4.26
C ILE A 254 -3.25 -10.43 -5.69
N GLY A 255 -2.25 -10.27 -6.57
CA GLY A 255 -2.48 -10.08 -7.99
C GLY A 255 -2.30 -11.37 -8.78
N PHE A 256 -3.26 -11.67 -9.66
CA PHE A 256 -3.31 -12.96 -10.37
C PHE A 256 -3.94 -12.91 -11.75
N ASP A 257 -3.64 -13.90 -12.58
CA ASP A 257 -4.24 -14.03 -13.91
C ASP A 257 -5.68 -14.50 -13.77
N PHE A 258 -6.61 -13.82 -14.44
CA PHE A 258 -8.03 -14.16 -14.38
C PHE A 258 -8.66 -14.15 -15.77
N ASP A 259 -9.08 -15.33 -16.22
CA ASP A 259 -9.75 -15.52 -17.52
C ASP A 259 -11.14 -14.85 -17.59
N GLY A 260 -11.67 -14.41 -16.45
CA GLY A 260 -12.92 -13.67 -16.35
C GLY A 260 -12.92 -12.39 -17.19
N PHE A 261 -11.78 -11.75 -17.44
CA PHE A 261 -11.71 -10.61 -18.37
C PHE A 261 -12.10 -10.99 -19.79
N GLN A 262 -11.61 -12.12 -20.31
CA GLN A 262 -11.93 -12.59 -21.66
C GLN A 262 -13.39 -13.04 -21.76
N LYS A 263 -13.89 -13.74 -20.73
CA LYS A 263 -15.29 -14.16 -20.66
C LYS A 263 -16.24 -12.97 -20.61
N ALA A 264 -15.92 -11.97 -19.79
CA ALA A 264 -16.69 -10.74 -19.66
C ALA A 264 -16.77 -9.95 -20.97
N SER A 265 -15.71 -9.92 -21.78
CA SER A 265 -15.72 -9.24 -23.08
C SER A 265 -16.81 -9.75 -24.03
N ALA A 266 -17.26 -11.01 -23.89
CA ALA A 266 -18.33 -11.56 -24.71
C ALA A 266 -19.70 -10.91 -24.44
N ALA A 267 -19.88 -10.24 -23.30
CA ALA A 267 -21.09 -9.50 -22.96
C ALA A 267 -21.18 -8.12 -23.66
N GLY A 268 -20.19 -7.76 -24.47
CA GLY A 268 -20.15 -6.50 -25.21
C GLY A 268 -19.82 -5.28 -24.36
N ASP A 269 -19.87 -4.09 -24.96
CA ASP A 269 -19.42 -2.84 -24.35
C ASP A 269 -20.11 -2.53 -23.01
N GLN A 270 -21.43 -2.59 -23.00
CA GLN A 270 -22.23 -2.22 -21.83
C GLN A 270 -22.31 -3.31 -20.76
N GLY A 271 -22.13 -4.59 -21.12
CA GLY A 271 -22.34 -5.72 -20.22
C GLY A 271 -21.06 -6.29 -19.60
N ALA A 272 -19.87 -5.94 -20.12
CA ALA A 272 -18.63 -6.58 -19.70
C ALA A 272 -18.29 -6.36 -18.22
N GLU A 273 -18.46 -5.13 -17.70
CA GLU A 273 -18.11 -4.87 -16.29
C GLU A 273 -19.03 -5.66 -15.33
N ASP A 274 -20.34 -5.70 -15.59
CA ASP A 274 -21.29 -6.46 -14.77
C ASP A 274 -21.06 -7.97 -14.86
N ALA A 275 -20.79 -8.49 -16.07
CA ALA A 275 -20.41 -9.88 -16.27
C ALA A 275 -19.12 -10.23 -15.52
N PHE A 276 -18.13 -9.34 -15.54
CA PHE A 276 -16.88 -9.51 -14.79
C PHE A 276 -17.13 -9.54 -13.28
N ARG A 277 -17.96 -8.63 -12.75
CA ARG A 277 -18.30 -8.58 -11.31
C ARG A 277 -18.87 -9.90 -10.83
N ALA A 278 -19.81 -10.48 -11.60
CA ALA A 278 -20.38 -11.79 -11.27
C ALA A 278 -19.32 -12.90 -11.24
N LEU A 279 -18.47 -12.97 -12.28
CA LEU A 279 -17.39 -13.97 -12.37
C LEU A 279 -16.35 -13.80 -11.26
N ALA A 280 -15.96 -12.56 -10.96
CA ALA A 280 -14.96 -12.25 -9.94
C ALA A 280 -15.48 -12.57 -8.53
N LYS A 281 -16.78 -12.32 -8.27
CA LYS A 281 -17.43 -12.70 -7.01
C LYS A 281 -17.42 -14.21 -6.81
N GLU A 282 -17.91 -14.96 -7.79
CA GLU A 282 -17.92 -16.43 -7.75
C GLU A 282 -16.51 -16.99 -7.51
N HIS A 283 -15.50 -16.41 -8.19
CA HIS A 283 -14.11 -16.80 -7.99
C HIS A 283 -13.61 -16.49 -6.57
N LEU A 284 -13.94 -15.32 -6.03
CA LEU A 284 -13.54 -14.94 -4.67
C LEU A 284 -14.20 -15.85 -3.62
N GLU A 285 -15.48 -16.19 -3.79
CA GLU A 285 -16.19 -17.17 -2.94
C GLU A 285 -15.50 -18.54 -2.96
N ALA A 286 -15.05 -19.00 -4.14
CA ALA A 286 -14.33 -20.26 -4.28
C ALA A 286 -12.90 -20.23 -3.69
N VAL A 287 -12.29 -19.05 -3.57
CA VAL A 287 -10.91 -18.86 -3.08
C VAL A 287 -10.86 -18.53 -1.59
N ALA A 288 -11.91 -17.93 -1.02
CA ALA A 288 -11.96 -17.53 0.38
C ALA A 288 -11.62 -18.68 1.37
N PRO A 289 -12.12 -19.92 1.22
CA PRO A 289 -11.72 -21.03 2.08
C PRO A 289 -10.24 -21.40 1.96
N LYS A 290 -9.63 -21.19 0.79
CA LYS A 290 -8.18 -21.43 0.60
C LYS A 290 -7.34 -20.37 1.29
N VAL A 291 -7.81 -19.13 1.33
CA VAL A 291 -7.19 -18.06 2.12
C VAL A 291 -7.19 -18.44 3.60
N ALA A 292 -8.36 -18.80 4.13
CA ALA A 292 -8.50 -19.20 5.53
C ALA A 292 -7.55 -20.36 5.87
N ALA A 293 -7.59 -21.45 5.09
CA ALA A 293 -6.72 -22.60 5.31
C ALA A 293 -5.22 -22.26 5.23
N ALA A 294 -4.81 -21.37 4.33
CA ALA A 294 -3.41 -20.96 4.21
C ALA A 294 -2.94 -20.10 5.40
N LEU A 295 -3.80 -19.22 5.90
CA LEU A 295 -3.51 -18.38 7.06
C LEU A 295 -3.52 -19.20 8.36
N GLU A 296 -4.49 -20.10 8.55
CA GLU A 296 -4.52 -21.05 9.68
C GLU A 296 -3.28 -21.94 9.70
N ALA A 297 -2.87 -22.49 8.56
CA ALA A 297 -1.66 -23.30 8.47
C ALA A 297 -0.38 -22.51 8.81
N ALA A 298 -0.43 -21.18 8.70
CA ALA A 298 0.65 -20.28 9.06
C ALA A 298 0.51 -19.69 10.48
N GLY A 299 -0.54 -20.05 11.23
CA GLY A 299 -0.81 -19.54 12.59
C GLY A 299 -1.32 -18.10 12.62
N LEU A 300 -2.02 -17.67 11.56
CA LEU A 300 -2.49 -16.30 11.34
C LEU A 300 -4.01 -16.15 11.46
N GLU A 301 -4.71 -17.11 12.07
CA GLU A 301 -6.17 -17.14 12.13
C GLU A 301 -6.82 -15.95 12.84
N SER A 302 -6.07 -15.31 13.75
CA SER A 302 -6.50 -14.16 14.55
C SER A 302 -5.80 -12.86 14.16
N GLN A 303 -4.90 -12.91 13.17
CA GLN A 303 -4.16 -11.74 12.72
C GLN A 303 -5.08 -10.80 11.93
N ASP A 304 -4.99 -9.50 12.21
CA ASP A 304 -5.68 -8.47 11.42
C ASP A 304 -4.98 -8.36 10.04
N VAL A 305 -5.70 -8.73 8.97
CA VAL A 305 -5.21 -8.72 7.59
C VAL A 305 -6.22 -8.07 6.64
N GLU A 306 -5.78 -7.06 5.92
CA GLU A 306 -6.48 -6.41 4.82
C GLU A 306 -5.99 -6.99 3.49
N LEU A 307 -6.69 -7.99 2.96
CA LEU A 307 -6.28 -8.75 1.79
C LEU A 307 -6.94 -8.22 0.52
N PHE A 308 -6.17 -7.48 -0.27
CA PHE A 308 -6.59 -6.92 -1.55
C PHE A 308 -6.38 -7.94 -2.68
N PHE A 309 -7.47 -8.45 -3.24
CA PHE A 309 -7.47 -9.23 -4.48
C PHE A 309 -7.50 -8.30 -5.68
N PHE A 310 -6.58 -8.53 -6.61
CA PHE A 310 -6.46 -7.74 -7.84
C PHE A 310 -6.29 -8.63 -9.07
N PRO A 311 -7.39 -9.21 -9.61
CA PRO A 311 -7.34 -9.96 -10.86
C PRO A 311 -6.85 -9.08 -12.02
N LEU A 312 -6.02 -9.67 -12.88
CA LEU A 312 -5.48 -9.07 -14.08
C LEU A 312 -5.71 -10.00 -15.29
N PRO A 313 -5.79 -9.48 -16.53
CA PRO A 313 -5.78 -10.32 -17.72
C PRO A 313 -4.50 -11.16 -17.81
N ALA A 314 -3.37 -10.54 -17.47
CA ALA A 314 -2.08 -11.18 -17.28
C ALA A 314 -1.21 -10.33 -16.33
N VAL A 315 -0.73 -10.92 -15.24
CA VAL A 315 0.23 -10.33 -14.31
C VAL A 315 1.50 -9.91 -15.04
N GLN A 316 1.95 -10.73 -15.98
CA GLN A 316 3.17 -10.46 -16.74
C GLN A 316 3.03 -9.18 -17.60
N GLU A 317 1.87 -8.99 -18.24
CA GLU A 317 1.59 -7.77 -19.02
C GLU A 317 1.61 -6.52 -18.12
N PHE A 318 0.99 -6.58 -16.94
CA PHE A 318 1.01 -5.47 -15.98
C PHE A 318 2.44 -5.09 -15.55
N ARG A 319 3.29 -6.10 -15.27
CA ARG A 319 4.70 -5.88 -14.96
C ARG A 319 5.46 -5.26 -16.13
N ASP A 320 5.26 -5.76 -17.33
CA ASP A 320 5.93 -5.26 -18.53
C ASP A 320 5.55 -3.81 -18.83
N LEU A 321 4.26 -3.47 -18.70
CA LEU A 321 3.75 -2.10 -18.86
C LEU A 321 4.36 -1.15 -17.83
N PHE A 322 4.42 -1.55 -16.56
CA PHE A 322 5.06 -0.75 -15.51
C PHE A 322 6.57 -0.59 -15.76
N GLN A 323 7.26 -1.68 -16.11
CA GLN A 323 8.69 -1.67 -16.39
C GLN A 323 9.03 -0.76 -17.59
N ALA A 324 8.15 -0.68 -18.59
CA ALA A 324 8.32 0.25 -19.70
C ALA A 324 8.31 1.73 -19.26
N ARG A 325 7.71 2.07 -18.11
CA ARG A 325 7.68 3.43 -17.54
C ARG A 325 8.93 3.76 -16.72
N ILE A 326 9.37 2.86 -15.83
CA ILE A 326 10.63 3.04 -15.07
C ILE A 326 11.89 2.87 -15.94
N GLY A 327 11.74 2.24 -17.10
CA GLY A 327 12.83 1.92 -18.02
C GLY A 327 13.46 0.56 -17.74
N TRP A 328 14.09 -0.02 -18.76
CA TRP A 328 14.75 -1.32 -18.70
C TRP A 328 16.26 -1.15 -18.46
N LEU A 329 16.90 -2.16 -17.88
CA LEU A 329 18.36 -2.23 -17.99
C LEU A 329 18.76 -2.42 -19.46
N PRO A 330 19.81 -1.72 -19.92
CA PRO A 330 20.33 -1.86 -21.28
C PRO A 330 20.77 -3.28 -21.62
#